data_AF-A0A523SNX7-F1
#
_entry.id   AF-A0A523SNX7-F1
#
_cell.length_a   1.000
_cell.length_b   1.000
_cell.length_c   1.000
_cell.angle_alpha   90.00
_cell.angle_beta   90.00
_cell.angle_gamma   90.00
#
_symmetry.space_group_name_H-M   'P 1'
#
loop_
_entity.id
_entity.type
_entity.pdbx_description
1 polymer ?
#
loop_
_entity_poly.entity_id
_entity_poly.type
_entity_poly.pdbx_seq_one_letter_code
_entity_poly.pdbx_strand_id
1 'polypeptide(L)'
;MRFKIKNKLKKTDYKRLAEFLKDNPSVSIELFPSMDLEFLSASPVMVAVESFGYKINTEISFEQPIGFEIHDDLKLDDEMRSGLTANRRNFKLSKIVTEPTNLKKDLNIILKTTERIINHIYNRLGVLVEQTFMLNSEQLDRQLDIVLKSGELEKRGETPRPFGTIHANGSKDAKERAGDLIPLYKEHDKTYLYDAKRVYFLLPHDFVTKLLCCDNATMIREEEFDKRGKEVLRDLVYRKYLKKHETLDGIVCYYGLNEKTQRYLKKHLEHKTPRH
;
A
#
# COMPACT_ATOMS: atom_id res chain seq x y z
N MET A 1 -20.34 3.13 -25.14
CA MET A 1 -21.06 3.30 -23.87
C MET A 1 -20.39 4.38 -23.02
N ARG A 2 -21.00 4.84 -21.93
CA ARG A 2 -20.57 6.00 -21.12
C ARG A 2 -19.84 5.53 -19.86
N PHE A 3 -18.75 6.20 -19.48
CA PHE A 3 -18.15 6.07 -18.16
C PHE A 3 -19.23 6.22 -17.08
N LYS A 4 -19.32 5.27 -16.15
CA LYS A 4 -20.40 5.21 -15.17
C LYS A 4 -19.88 4.84 -13.79
N ILE A 5 -20.33 5.54 -12.77
CA ILE A 5 -20.13 5.33 -11.36
C ILE A 5 -21.48 4.96 -10.73
N LYS A 6 -21.66 3.69 -10.38
CA LYS A 6 -22.85 3.17 -9.70
C LYS A 6 -22.64 3.19 -8.19
N ASN A 7 -23.24 4.15 -7.51
CA ASN A 7 -23.30 4.16 -6.05
C ASN A 7 -24.40 3.21 -5.54
N LYS A 8 -23.98 2.08 -4.96
CA LYS A 8 -24.85 1.07 -4.32
C LYS A 8 -24.69 1.04 -2.79
N LEU A 9 -24.08 2.04 -2.19
CA LEU A 9 -23.95 2.13 -0.73
C LEU A 9 -25.32 2.32 -0.07
N LYS A 10 -25.55 1.58 1.02
CA LYS A 10 -26.75 1.63 1.86
C LYS A 10 -26.67 2.81 2.84
N LYS A 11 -27.81 3.25 3.39
CA LYS A 11 -27.84 4.32 4.40
C LYS A 11 -26.91 4.04 5.59
N THR A 12 -26.82 2.78 6.01
CA THR A 12 -25.92 2.30 7.06
C THR A 12 -24.45 2.48 6.72
N ASP A 13 -24.07 2.37 5.46
CA ASP A 13 -22.68 2.48 5.01
C ASP A 13 -22.15 3.91 5.17
N TYR A 14 -22.97 4.92 4.84
CA TYR A 14 -22.62 6.32 5.08
C TYR A 14 -22.47 6.64 6.56
N LYS A 15 -23.33 6.05 7.42
CA LYS A 15 -23.24 6.21 8.87
C LYS A 15 -21.92 5.61 9.38
N ARG A 16 -21.60 4.38 8.96
CA ARG A 16 -20.36 3.70 9.31
C ARG A 16 -19.13 4.46 8.83
N LEU A 17 -19.13 4.98 7.60
CA LEU A 17 -18.06 5.82 7.07
C LEU A 17 -17.86 7.09 7.91
N ALA A 18 -18.95 7.78 8.26
CA ALA A 18 -18.91 8.99 9.07
C ALA A 18 -18.41 8.73 10.50
N GLU A 19 -18.85 7.63 11.12
CA GLU A 19 -18.38 7.16 12.43
C GLU A 19 -16.88 6.81 12.37
N PHE A 20 -16.47 6.02 11.37
CA PHE A 20 -15.09 5.63 11.16
C PHE A 20 -14.13 6.83 11.03
N LEU A 21 -14.49 7.79 10.18
CA LEU A 21 -13.69 9.00 9.96
C LEU A 21 -13.62 9.87 11.20
N LYS A 22 -14.70 9.92 12.00
CA LYS A 22 -14.70 10.63 13.29
C LYS A 22 -13.71 10.00 14.28
N ASP A 23 -13.64 8.67 14.30
CA ASP A 23 -12.72 7.94 15.17
C ASP A 23 -11.27 7.99 14.65
N ASN A 24 -11.07 8.31 13.36
CA ASN A 24 -9.77 8.36 12.68
C ASN A 24 -9.61 9.66 11.85
N PRO A 25 -9.52 10.84 12.51
CA PRO A 25 -9.62 12.14 11.82
C PRO A 25 -8.46 12.47 10.87
N SER A 26 -7.33 11.76 10.98
CA SER A 26 -6.16 11.94 10.10
C SER A 26 -6.23 11.12 8.81
N VAL A 27 -7.28 10.32 8.63
CA VAL A 27 -7.44 9.41 7.49
C VAL A 27 -8.33 10.03 6.42
N SER A 28 -7.97 9.76 5.16
CA SER A 28 -8.86 9.89 4.00
C SER A 28 -9.27 8.51 3.47
N ILE A 29 -10.55 8.34 3.14
CA ILE A 29 -11.09 7.14 2.50
C ILE A 29 -11.27 7.38 1.00
N GLU A 30 -10.63 6.56 0.18
CA GLU A 30 -10.78 6.55 -1.27
C GLU A 30 -11.96 5.66 -1.68
N LEU A 31 -12.95 6.24 -2.36
CA LEU A 31 -14.19 5.52 -2.66
C LEU A 31 -14.16 4.76 -4.00
N PHE A 32 -13.25 5.10 -4.90
CA PHE A 32 -12.97 4.36 -6.13
C PHE A 32 -11.52 4.64 -6.58
N PRO A 33 -10.88 3.76 -7.36
CA PRO A 33 -9.45 3.88 -7.67
C PRO A 33 -9.13 5.08 -8.58
N SER A 34 -7.89 5.56 -8.50
CA SER A 34 -7.37 6.52 -9.47
C SER A 34 -7.45 5.95 -10.88
N MET A 35 -7.66 6.82 -11.85
CA MET A 35 -7.62 6.48 -13.25
C MET A 35 -6.56 7.32 -13.92
N ASP A 36 -5.71 6.67 -14.69
CA ASP A 36 -4.74 7.33 -15.54
C ASP A 36 -4.96 6.82 -16.96
N LEU A 37 -5.45 7.71 -17.82
CA LEU A 37 -5.83 7.45 -19.21
C LEU A 37 -5.07 8.47 -20.07
N GLU A 38 -4.84 8.13 -21.33
CA GLU A 38 -3.89 8.82 -22.22
C GLU A 38 -4.01 10.36 -22.25
N PHE A 39 -5.23 10.88 -22.17
CA PHE A 39 -5.55 12.32 -22.19
C PHE A 39 -6.36 12.79 -20.98
N LEU A 40 -6.59 11.91 -20.00
CA LEU A 40 -7.39 12.20 -18.80
C LEU A 40 -6.87 11.40 -17.61
N SER A 41 -6.58 12.10 -16.52
CA SER A 41 -6.32 11.50 -15.22
C SER A 41 -7.40 11.95 -14.24
N ALA A 42 -7.96 11.01 -13.48
CA ALA A 42 -8.95 11.30 -12.45
C ALA A 42 -8.50 10.69 -11.12
N SER A 43 -8.36 11.53 -10.09
CA SER A 43 -8.09 11.06 -8.74
C SER A 43 -9.31 10.31 -8.19
N PRO A 44 -9.11 9.45 -7.19
CA PRO A 44 -10.20 8.94 -6.37
C PRO A 44 -11.10 10.06 -5.86
N VAL A 45 -12.39 9.78 -5.69
CA VAL A 45 -13.21 10.60 -4.79
C VAL A 45 -12.84 10.19 -3.37
N MET A 46 -12.20 11.10 -2.65
CA MET A 46 -11.81 10.90 -1.27
C MET A 46 -12.78 11.59 -0.33
N VAL A 47 -12.95 10.99 0.85
CA VAL A 47 -13.68 11.58 1.97
C VAL A 47 -12.76 11.62 3.17
N ALA A 48 -12.57 12.81 3.75
CA ALA A 48 -11.73 13.03 4.92
C ALA A 48 -12.44 13.94 5.93
N VAL A 49 -12.00 13.95 7.18
CA VAL A 49 -12.47 14.93 8.17
C VAL A 49 -11.84 16.29 7.89
N GLU A 50 -12.63 17.36 7.97
CA GLU A 50 -12.12 18.74 7.86
C GLU A 50 -12.87 19.64 8.84
N SER A 51 -12.15 20.22 9.81
CA SER A 51 -12.53 21.19 10.86
C SER A 51 -13.93 21.06 11.48
N PHE A 52 -14.99 21.22 10.70
CA PHE A 52 -16.40 21.29 11.10
C PHE A 52 -17.28 20.23 10.41
N GLY A 53 -16.70 19.23 9.74
CA GLY A 53 -17.44 18.18 9.04
C GLY A 53 -16.54 17.25 8.23
N TYR A 54 -16.98 16.91 7.03
CA TYR A 54 -16.30 16.02 6.11
C TYR A 54 -16.03 16.72 4.79
N LYS A 55 -14.79 16.67 4.30
CA LYS A 55 -14.42 17.11 2.96
C LYS A 55 -14.57 15.93 2.00
N ILE A 56 -15.33 16.13 0.94
CA ILE A 56 -15.32 15.24 -0.22
C ILE A 56 -14.54 15.95 -1.32
N ASN A 57 -13.50 15.32 -1.84
CA ASN A 57 -12.68 15.89 -2.91
C ASN A 57 -12.33 14.89 -4.01
N THR A 58 -12.18 15.39 -5.23
CA THR A 58 -11.61 14.67 -6.37
C THR A 58 -11.04 15.69 -7.35
N GLU A 59 -10.09 15.24 -8.14
CA GLU A 59 -9.35 16.05 -9.08
C GLU A 59 -9.35 15.37 -10.45
N ILE A 60 -9.66 16.10 -11.50
CA ILE A 60 -9.71 15.59 -12.88
C ILE A 60 -8.80 16.46 -13.73
N SER A 61 -7.68 15.89 -14.16
CA SER A 61 -6.74 16.53 -15.08
C SER A 61 -6.95 15.98 -16.48
N PHE A 62 -6.93 16.84 -17.50
CA PHE A 62 -7.12 16.42 -18.89
C PHE A 62 -6.47 17.39 -19.86
N GLU A 63 -6.21 16.91 -21.06
CA GLU A 63 -5.71 17.75 -22.16
C GLU A 63 -6.87 18.56 -22.75
N GLN A 64 -6.73 19.88 -22.80
CA GLN A 64 -7.75 20.82 -23.26
C GLN A 64 -7.44 21.28 -24.70
N PRO A 65 -8.16 20.80 -25.72
CA PRO A 65 -8.04 21.35 -27.07
C PRO A 65 -8.45 22.83 -27.11
N ILE A 66 -7.90 23.59 -28.06
CA ILE A 66 -8.27 24.99 -28.29
C ILE A 66 -9.80 25.10 -28.50
N GLY A 67 -10.47 26.00 -27.76
CA GLY A 67 -11.91 26.26 -27.87
C GLY A 67 -12.82 25.37 -27.02
N PHE A 68 -12.28 24.58 -26.08
CA PHE A 68 -13.06 23.69 -25.21
C PHE A 68 -13.36 24.33 -23.84
N GLU A 69 -14.61 24.71 -23.55
CA GLU A 69 -15.00 25.22 -22.21
C GLU A 69 -15.86 24.18 -21.46
N ILE A 70 -15.49 23.88 -20.21
CA ILE A 70 -16.31 23.11 -19.28
C ILE A 70 -16.79 24.10 -18.21
N HIS A 71 -18.11 24.22 -18.06
CA HIS A 71 -18.74 25.03 -17.03
C HIS A 71 -19.15 24.14 -15.85
N ASP A 72 -18.92 24.62 -14.63
CA ASP A 72 -19.39 23.97 -13.41
C ASP A 72 -20.35 24.88 -12.63
N ASP A 73 -21.40 24.28 -12.08
CA ASP A 73 -22.36 24.90 -11.18
C ASP A 73 -21.88 24.84 -9.71
N LEU A 74 -20.80 24.12 -9.43
CA LEU A 74 -20.10 24.07 -8.16
C LEU A 74 -18.93 25.07 -8.19
N LYS A 75 -18.64 25.71 -7.04
CA LYS A 75 -17.53 26.65 -6.88
C LYS A 75 -16.18 25.92 -7.07
N LEU A 76 -15.75 25.77 -8.32
CA LEU A 76 -14.45 25.23 -8.69
C LEU A 76 -13.36 26.30 -8.55
N ASP A 77 -12.21 25.88 -8.06
CA ASP A 77 -10.97 26.65 -8.21
C ASP A 77 -10.31 26.22 -9.54
N ASP A 78 -10.26 27.12 -10.53
CA ASP A 78 -9.51 26.92 -11.78
C ASP A 78 -8.02 27.20 -11.52
N GLU A 79 -7.23 26.19 -11.19
CA GLU A 79 -5.76 26.30 -11.14
C GLU A 79 -5.15 25.93 -12.51
N MET A 80 -4.79 26.94 -13.31
CA MET A 80 -3.93 26.74 -14.49
C MET A 80 -2.46 26.64 -14.04
N ARG A 81 -1.89 25.43 -14.11
CA ARG A 81 -0.43 25.24 -13.97
C ARG A 81 0.21 25.17 -15.34
N SER A 82 0.88 26.25 -15.75
CA SER A 82 1.69 26.32 -16.96
C SER A 82 2.99 25.52 -16.80
N GLY A 83 2.88 24.19 -16.90
CA GLY A 83 4.02 23.32 -17.19
C GLY A 83 4.31 23.30 -18.69
N LEU A 84 5.55 23.03 -19.09
CA LEU A 84 6.05 22.97 -20.48
C LEU A 84 5.27 22.03 -21.44
N THR A 85 4.30 21.27 -20.95
CA THR A 85 3.24 20.62 -21.75
C THR A 85 2.07 21.58 -21.95
N ALA A 86 2.06 22.28 -23.08
CA ALA A 86 0.93 23.10 -23.49
C ALA A 86 -0.40 22.31 -23.41
N ASN A 87 -1.45 22.94 -22.90
CA ASN A 87 -2.85 22.48 -22.93
C ASN A 87 -3.29 21.40 -21.91
N ARG A 88 -2.91 21.48 -20.63
CA ARG A 88 -3.54 20.68 -19.57
C ARG A 88 -4.39 21.54 -18.63
N ARG A 89 -5.63 21.13 -18.38
CA ARG A 89 -6.52 21.70 -17.35
C ARG A 89 -6.72 20.72 -16.21
N ASN A 90 -7.05 21.28 -15.05
CA ASN A 90 -7.31 20.54 -13.85
C ASN A 90 -8.60 21.05 -13.18
N PHE A 91 -9.55 20.15 -12.94
CA PHE A 91 -10.77 20.43 -12.18
C PHE A 91 -10.73 19.79 -10.81
N LYS A 92 -10.77 20.64 -9.80
CA LYS A 92 -10.84 20.22 -8.40
C LYS A 92 -12.28 20.35 -7.88
N LEU A 93 -12.97 19.23 -7.78
CA LEU A 93 -14.29 19.16 -7.15
C LEU A 93 -14.09 19.01 -5.64
N SER A 94 -14.52 20.00 -4.86
CA SER A 94 -14.40 19.97 -3.40
C SER A 94 -15.69 20.43 -2.73
N LYS A 95 -16.16 19.67 -1.75
CA LYS A 95 -17.34 20.03 -0.94
C LYS A 95 -17.11 19.70 0.52
N ILE A 96 -17.40 20.67 1.39
CA ILE A 96 -17.49 20.46 2.83
C ILE A 96 -18.94 20.11 3.18
N VAL A 97 -19.10 18.97 3.84
CA VAL A 97 -20.37 18.43 4.34
C VAL A 97 -20.36 18.54 5.86
N THR A 98 -21.18 19.42 6.42
CA THR A 98 -21.23 19.69 7.86
C THR A 98 -22.03 18.65 8.65
N GLU A 99 -22.98 17.97 8.00
CA GLU A 99 -23.84 16.97 8.66
C GLU A 99 -23.68 15.58 8.03
N PRO A 100 -23.45 14.51 8.83
CA PRO A 100 -23.32 13.14 8.31
C PRO A 100 -24.51 12.68 7.46
N THR A 101 -25.72 13.15 7.77
CA THR A 101 -26.96 12.86 7.04
C THR A 101 -26.93 13.35 5.59
N ASN A 102 -26.16 14.42 5.32
CA ASN A 102 -26.03 15.02 4.00
C ASN A 102 -24.92 14.39 3.17
N LEU A 103 -24.03 13.58 3.78
CA LEU A 103 -22.90 12.92 3.11
C LEU A 103 -23.33 12.11 1.89
N LYS A 104 -24.46 11.38 2.00
CA LYS A 104 -25.04 10.64 0.86
C LYS A 104 -25.40 11.56 -0.30
N LYS A 105 -26.05 12.69 -0.01
CA LYS A 105 -26.53 13.61 -1.05
C LYS A 105 -25.35 14.24 -1.76
N ASP A 106 -24.42 14.81 -1.01
CA ASP A 106 -23.28 15.55 -1.55
C ASP A 106 -22.27 14.63 -2.26
N LEU A 107 -22.05 13.41 -1.73
CA LEU A 107 -21.26 12.42 -2.45
C LEU A 107 -21.90 12.05 -3.80
N ASN A 108 -23.21 11.84 -3.84
CA ASN A 108 -23.90 11.53 -5.10
C ASN A 108 -23.83 12.69 -6.11
N ILE A 109 -23.80 13.93 -5.65
CA ILE A 109 -23.60 15.10 -6.51
C ILE A 109 -22.20 15.02 -7.13
N ILE A 110 -21.15 14.87 -6.31
CA ILE A 110 -19.77 14.80 -6.79
C ILE A 110 -19.57 13.63 -7.76
N LEU A 111 -20.02 12.42 -7.41
CA LEU A 111 -19.88 11.26 -8.30
C LEU A 111 -20.56 11.48 -9.66
N LYS A 112 -21.75 12.10 -9.68
CA LYS A 112 -22.45 12.44 -10.94
C LYS A 112 -21.75 13.53 -11.72
N THR A 113 -21.17 14.53 -11.05
CA THR A 113 -20.38 15.58 -11.71
C THR A 113 -19.11 14.99 -12.32
N THR A 114 -18.40 14.12 -11.61
CA THR A 114 -17.26 13.36 -12.13
C THR A 114 -17.65 12.54 -13.37
N GLU A 115 -18.76 11.78 -13.30
CA GLU A 115 -19.30 11.06 -14.47
C GLU A 115 -19.53 11.99 -15.66
N ARG A 116 -20.14 13.16 -15.43
CA ARG A 116 -20.46 14.13 -16.48
C ARG A 116 -19.21 14.71 -17.12
N ILE A 117 -18.23 15.15 -16.33
CA ILE A 117 -16.97 15.72 -16.81
C ILE A 117 -16.23 14.71 -17.68
N ILE A 118 -16.03 13.49 -17.16
CA ILE A 118 -15.31 12.43 -17.86
C ILE A 118 -16.02 12.07 -19.18
N ASN A 119 -17.33 11.86 -19.14
CA ASN A 119 -18.09 11.56 -20.36
C ASN A 119 -18.07 12.72 -21.37
N HIS A 120 -18.08 13.97 -20.90
CA HIS A 120 -18.01 15.13 -21.78
C HIS A 120 -16.68 15.18 -22.53
N ILE A 121 -15.57 14.95 -21.83
CA ILE A 121 -14.21 14.90 -22.40
C ILE A 121 -14.11 13.75 -23.43
N TYR A 122 -14.55 12.54 -23.07
CA TYR A 122 -14.52 11.37 -23.97
C TYR A 122 -15.34 11.58 -25.25
N ASN A 123 -16.58 12.08 -25.13
CA ASN A 123 -17.43 12.33 -26.28
C ASN A 123 -16.81 13.34 -27.25
N ARG A 124 -16.14 14.37 -26.73
CA ARG A 124 -15.54 15.44 -27.53
C ARG A 124 -14.25 15.02 -28.24
N LEU A 125 -13.49 14.11 -27.64
CA LEU A 125 -12.30 13.52 -28.26
C LEU A 125 -12.63 12.35 -29.20
N GLY A 126 -13.90 11.98 -29.35
CA GLY A 126 -14.33 10.89 -30.22
C GLY A 126 -13.89 9.50 -29.74
N VAL A 127 -13.51 9.39 -28.46
CA VAL A 127 -13.03 8.14 -27.88
C VAL A 127 -14.16 7.49 -27.07
N LEU A 128 -14.41 6.23 -27.36
CA LEU A 128 -15.45 5.46 -26.67
C LEU A 128 -14.82 4.70 -25.49
N VAL A 129 -15.32 4.96 -24.27
CA VAL A 129 -14.88 4.25 -23.07
C VAL A 129 -16.04 3.55 -22.38
N GLU A 130 -15.90 2.25 -22.21
CA GLU A 130 -16.89 1.39 -21.57
C GLU A 130 -16.41 0.94 -20.20
N GLN A 131 -16.41 1.87 -19.25
CA GLN A 131 -16.00 1.56 -17.88
C GLN A 131 -17.14 1.83 -16.90
N THR A 132 -17.40 0.85 -16.03
CA THR A 132 -18.36 1.00 -14.93
C THR A 132 -17.65 0.74 -13.61
N PHE A 133 -17.57 1.78 -12.79
CA PHE A 133 -17.19 1.67 -11.40
C PHE A 133 -18.43 1.42 -10.55
N MET A 134 -18.31 0.48 -9.63
CA MET A 134 -19.33 0.24 -8.62
C MET A 134 -18.73 0.67 -7.29
N LEU A 135 -19.53 1.36 -6.48
CA LEU A 135 -19.27 1.56 -5.06
C LEU A 135 -20.29 0.73 -4.29
N ASN A 136 -19.84 -0.29 -3.59
CA ASN A 136 -20.70 -1.15 -2.78
C ASN A 136 -20.13 -1.32 -1.36
N SER A 137 -20.94 -1.91 -0.47
CA SER A 137 -20.57 -2.07 0.94
C SER A 137 -19.27 -2.89 1.10
N GLU A 138 -19.06 -3.93 0.29
CA GLU A 138 -17.88 -4.78 0.36
C GLU A 138 -16.59 -4.02 0.02
N GLN A 139 -16.61 -3.16 -1.00
CA GLN A 139 -15.46 -2.32 -1.36
C GLN A 139 -15.17 -1.28 -0.28
N LEU A 140 -16.21 -0.69 0.31
CA LEU A 140 -16.05 0.21 1.45
C LEU A 140 -15.42 -0.53 2.65
N ASP A 141 -15.93 -1.71 2.99
CA ASP A 141 -15.41 -2.53 4.10
C ASP A 141 -13.92 -2.85 3.90
N ARG A 142 -13.53 -3.26 2.68
CA ARG A 142 -12.12 -3.50 2.34
C ARG A 142 -11.25 -2.27 2.54
N GLN A 143 -11.72 -1.08 2.16
CA GLN A 143 -10.97 0.17 2.34
C GLN A 143 -10.82 0.53 3.83
N LEU A 144 -11.90 0.43 4.61
CA LEU A 144 -11.85 0.68 6.05
C LEU A 144 -10.89 -0.30 6.76
N ASP A 145 -10.93 -1.58 6.39
CA ASP A 145 -10.05 -2.62 6.93
C ASP A 145 -8.58 -2.37 6.58
N ILE A 146 -8.27 -1.93 5.35
CA ILE A 146 -6.90 -1.60 4.93
C ILE A 146 -6.34 -0.48 5.79
N VAL A 147 -7.11 0.58 6.02
CA VAL A 147 -6.70 1.71 6.85
C VAL A 147 -6.49 1.30 8.31
N LEU A 148 -7.41 0.50 8.88
CA LEU A 148 -7.24 0.04 10.27
C LEU A 148 -5.98 -0.81 10.41
N LYS A 149 -5.75 -1.72 9.45
CA LYS A 149 -4.54 -2.55 9.43
C LYS A 149 -3.28 -1.70 9.27
N SER A 150 -3.26 -0.70 8.39
CA SER A 150 -2.10 0.18 8.23
C SER A 150 -1.83 0.99 9.51
N GLY A 151 -2.87 1.54 10.14
CA GLY A 151 -2.74 2.26 11.41
C GLY A 151 -2.28 1.36 12.57
N GLU A 152 -2.72 0.11 12.62
CA GLU A 152 -2.19 -0.87 13.58
C GLU A 152 -0.73 -1.23 13.31
N LEU A 153 -0.33 -1.37 12.04
CA LEU A 153 1.05 -1.67 11.65
C LEU A 153 2.00 -0.51 11.94
N GLU A 154 1.57 0.74 11.70
CA GLU A 154 2.31 1.95 12.06
C GLU A 154 2.49 2.07 13.58
N LYS A 155 1.42 1.85 14.36
CA LYS A 155 1.48 1.83 15.83
C LYS A 155 2.44 0.76 16.37
N ARG A 156 2.64 -0.33 15.62
CA ARG A 156 3.56 -1.44 15.97
C ARG A 156 4.97 -1.28 15.42
N GLY A 157 5.24 -0.24 14.60
CA GLY A 157 6.55 -0.06 13.95
C GLY A 157 6.89 -1.12 12.90
N GLU A 158 5.90 -1.87 12.39
CA GLU A 158 6.09 -2.99 11.46
C GLU A 158 6.21 -2.54 9.99
N THR A 159 6.95 -1.46 9.73
CA THR A 159 7.34 -1.15 8.34
C THR A 159 8.45 -2.10 7.91
N PRO A 160 8.37 -2.73 6.72
CA PRO A 160 9.42 -3.61 6.23
C PRO A 160 10.74 -2.86 6.10
N ARG A 161 11.77 -3.27 6.85
CA ARG A 161 13.10 -2.66 6.84
C ARG A 161 14.20 -3.72 6.92
N PRO A 162 15.37 -3.49 6.32
CA PRO A 162 16.54 -4.37 6.46
C PRO A 162 16.84 -4.75 7.91
N PHE A 163 16.88 -6.05 8.18
CA PHE A 163 17.09 -6.66 9.50
C PHE A 163 15.98 -6.40 10.53
N GLY A 164 14.85 -5.81 10.09
CA GLY A 164 13.66 -5.64 10.93
C GLY A 164 12.87 -6.93 11.14
N THR A 165 11.78 -6.84 11.90
CA THR A 165 10.86 -7.95 12.11
C THR A 165 9.44 -7.56 11.76
N ILE A 166 8.66 -8.51 11.25
CA ILE A 166 7.22 -8.36 11.00
C ILE A 166 6.44 -9.52 11.62
N HIS A 167 5.19 -9.25 11.99
CA HIS A 167 4.25 -10.28 12.41
C HIS A 167 3.38 -10.70 11.22
N ALA A 168 3.24 -12.01 11.02
CA ALA A 168 2.44 -12.57 9.94
C ALA A 168 1.73 -13.85 10.38
N ASN A 169 0.57 -14.11 9.79
CA ASN A 169 -0.22 -15.32 10.07
C ASN A 169 0.45 -16.59 9.49
N GLY A 170 1.38 -16.42 8.56
CA GLY A 170 2.13 -17.53 7.96
C GLY A 170 3.14 -17.04 6.92
N SER A 171 3.81 -17.99 6.27
CA SER A 171 4.89 -17.69 5.33
C SER A 171 4.40 -17.00 4.05
N LYS A 172 3.14 -17.18 3.64
CA LYS A 172 2.57 -16.48 2.48
C LYS A 172 2.34 -15.00 2.79
N ASP A 173 1.66 -14.71 3.90
CA ASP A 173 1.42 -13.36 4.42
C ASP A 173 2.74 -12.61 4.69
N ALA A 174 3.74 -13.30 5.26
CA ALA A 174 5.07 -12.71 5.48
C ALA A 174 5.75 -12.26 4.17
N LYS A 175 5.56 -13.00 3.07
CA LYS A 175 6.14 -12.63 1.76
C LYS A 175 5.48 -11.41 1.16
N GLU A 176 4.15 -11.36 1.22
CA GLU A 176 3.38 -10.22 0.72
C GLU A 176 3.75 -8.94 1.47
N ARG A 177 4.01 -9.05 2.78
CA ARG A 177 4.42 -7.92 3.63
C ARG A 177 5.90 -7.55 3.50
N ALA A 178 6.79 -8.50 3.24
CA ALA A 178 8.24 -8.24 3.24
C ALA A 178 8.72 -7.34 2.10
N GLY A 179 7.93 -7.20 1.02
CA GLY A 179 8.31 -6.45 -0.17
C GLY A 179 9.59 -6.99 -0.81
N ASP A 180 10.63 -6.18 -0.83
CA ASP A 180 11.92 -6.56 -1.42
C ASP A 180 12.79 -7.44 -0.53
N LEU A 181 12.45 -7.60 0.75
CA LEU A 181 13.23 -8.36 1.71
C LEU A 181 12.83 -9.84 1.74
N ILE A 182 13.71 -10.70 2.26
CA ILE A 182 13.46 -12.14 2.39
C ILE A 182 13.01 -12.42 3.84
N PRO A 183 11.74 -12.80 4.07
CA PRO A 183 11.26 -13.09 5.41
C PRO A 183 11.80 -14.44 5.89
N LEU A 184 12.46 -14.52 7.04
CA LEU A 184 12.89 -15.78 7.65
C LEU A 184 12.19 -15.95 9.00
N TYR A 185 11.60 -17.12 9.26
CA TYR A 185 10.88 -17.36 10.50
C TYR A 185 11.81 -17.17 11.71
N LYS A 186 11.39 -16.32 12.64
CA LYS A 186 12.05 -16.09 13.91
C LYS A 186 11.39 -16.98 14.95
N GLU A 187 10.19 -16.64 15.38
CA GLU A 187 9.51 -17.31 16.50
C GLU A 187 7.99 -17.19 16.44
N HIS A 188 7.32 -17.87 17.36
CA HIS A 188 5.92 -17.65 17.62
C HIS A 188 5.78 -16.42 18.53
N ASP A 189 4.87 -15.52 18.20
CA ASP A 189 4.53 -14.42 19.09
C ASP A 189 3.86 -14.99 20.33
N LYS A 190 4.44 -14.74 21.51
CA LYS A 190 3.92 -15.24 22.80
C LYS A 190 2.95 -14.27 23.46
N THR A 191 2.76 -13.08 22.89
CA THR A 191 2.05 -11.96 23.52
C THR A 191 0.55 -12.04 23.27
N TYR A 192 0.11 -12.74 22.21
CA TYR A 192 -1.29 -12.80 21.80
C TYR A 192 -1.86 -14.21 21.95
N LEU A 193 -2.72 -14.39 22.96
CA LEU A 193 -3.46 -15.63 23.23
C LEU A 193 -4.49 -15.99 22.15
N TYR A 194 -4.91 -15.03 21.32
CA TYR A 194 -6.05 -15.18 20.40
C TYR A 194 -5.72 -14.98 18.91
N ASP A 195 -4.51 -14.53 18.58
CA ASP A 195 -4.03 -14.36 17.21
C ASP A 195 -2.65 -15.03 17.14
N ALA A 196 -2.59 -16.25 16.61
CA ALA A 196 -1.36 -17.03 16.49
C ALA A 196 -0.43 -16.46 15.40
N LYS A 197 0.13 -15.28 15.68
CA LYS A 197 1.06 -14.59 14.77
C LYS A 197 2.46 -15.16 14.92
N ARG A 198 3.12 -15.30 13.79
CA ARG A 198 4.53 -15.72 13.69
C ARG A 198 5.36 -14.49 13.40
N VAL A 199 6.49 -14.37 14.09
CA VAL A 199 7.49 -13.31 13.87
C VAL A 199 8.46 -13.77 12.79
N TYR A 200 8.74 -12.90 11.82
CA TYR A 200 9.72 -13.13 10.76
C TYR A 200 10.77 -12.03 10.76
N PHE A 201 12.04 -12.39 10.61
CA PHE A 201 13.12 -11.47 10.25
C PHE A 201 13.02 -11.08 8.79
N LEU A 202 13.35 -9.83 8.46
CA LEU A 202 13.45 -9.37 7.09
C LEU A 202 14.91 -9.22 6.67
N LEU A 203 15.40 -10.15 5.85
CA LEU A 203 16.79 -10.21 5.46
C LEU A 203 17.02 -9.54 4.10
N PRO A 204 18.04 -8.67 3.97
CA PRO A 204 18.47 -8.16 2.67
C PRO A 204 18.99 -9.27 1.75
N HIS A 205 18.84 -9.07 0.44
CA HIS A 205 19.30 -10.01 -0.58
C HIS A 205 20.81 -10.30 -0.48
N ASP A 206 21.64 -9.27 -0.33
CA ASP A 206 23.10 -9.41 -0.25
C ASP A 206 23.52 -10.24 0.98
N PHE A 207 22.84 -10.02 2.10
CA PHE A 207 23.06 -10.78 3.33
C PHE A 207 22.72 -12.26 3.13
N VAL A 208 21.56 -12.55 2.51
CA VAL A 208 21.13 -13.94 2.25
C VAL A 208 22.08 -14.63 1.27
N THR A 209 22.57 -13.92 0.26
CA THR A 209 23.53 -14.46 -0.72
C THR A 209 24.83 -14.87 -0.03
N LYS A 210 25.39 -14.01 0.83
CA LYS A 210 26.55 -14.36 1.67
C LYS A 210 26.25 -15.54 2.59
N LEU A 211 25.10 -15.54 3.26
CA LEU A 211 24.70 -16.60 4.19
C LEU A 211 24.56 -17.96 3.49
N LEU A 212 24.14 -17.99 2.23
CA LEU A 212 24.02 -19.23 1.46
C LEU A 212 25.37 -19.84 1.07
N CYS A 213 26.46 -19.06 1.09
CA CYS A 213 27.82 -19.56 0.95
C CYS A 213 28.33 -20.25 2.22
N CYS A 214 27.66 -20.10 3.37
CA CYS A 214 27.97 -20.82 4.62
C CYS A 214 27.51 -22.28 4.55
N ASP A 215 28.18 -23.10 3.73
CA ASP A 215 28.00 -24.55 3.76
C ASP A 215 28.90 -25.22 4.84
N ASN A 216 28.97 -26.55 4.87
CA ASN A 216 29.82 -27.25 5.83
C ASN A 216 31.32 -27.14 5.49
N ALA A 217 31.68 -26.75 4.26
CA ALA A 217 33.05 -26.64 3.78
C ALA A 217 33.60 -25.22 3.88
N THR A 218 32.73 -24.22 3.91
CA THR A 218 33.09 -22.79 3.82
C THR A 218 32.64 -22.06 5.07
N MET A 219 33.59 -21.42 5.75
CA MET A 219 33.34 -20.59 6.91
C MET A 219 33.41 -19.11 6.55
N ILE A 220 32.51 -18.30 7.08
CA ILE A 220 32.50 -16.83 6.88
C ILE A 220 32.77 -16.14 8.22
N ARG A 221 33.61 -15.11 8.24
CA ARG A 221 33.99 -14.42 9.47
C ARG A 221 32.87 -13.48 9.93
N GLU A 222 32.67 -13.35 11.24
CA GLU A 222 31.68 -12.40 11.81
C GLU A 222 31.96 -10.95 11.36
N GLU A 223 33.24 -10.61 11.16
CA GLU A 223 33.72 -9.29 10.72
C GLU A 223 33.22 -8.87 9.33
N GLU A 224 32.86 -9.81 8.47
CA GLU A 224 32.34 -9.53 7.12
C GLU A 224 30.91 -8.96 7.11
N PHE A 225 30.28 -8.90 8.30
CA PHE A 225 28.93 -8.41 8.51
C PHE A 225 28.93 -7.13 9.35
N ASP A 226 27.97 -6.26 9.06
CA ASP A 226 27.70 -5.07 9.85
C ASP A 226 27.08 -5.43 11.21
N LYS A 227 26.97 -4.46 12.12
CA LYS A 227 26.47 -4.70 13.48
C LYS A 227 25.11 -5.42 13.50
N ARG A 228 24.19 -5.05 12.61
CA ARG A 228 22.86 -5.66 12.50
C ARG A 228 22.92 -7.09 11.95
N GLY A 229 23.75 -7.33 10.93
CA GLY A 229 24.02 -8.67 10.42
C GLY A 229 24.60 -9.60 11.48
N LYS A 230 25.53 -9.11 12.31
CA LYS A 230 26.09 -9.88 13.45
C LYS A 230 25.02 -10.29 14.46
N GLU A 231 24.10 -9.38 14.80
CA GLU A 231 22.97 -9.68 15.69
C GLU A 231 22.09 -10.79 15.12
N VAL A 232 21.76 -10.72 13.83
CA VAL A 232 20.99 -11.78 13.15
C VAL A 232 21.74 -13.11 13.14
N LEU A 233 23.04 -13.13 12.85
CA LEU A 233 23.84 -14.37 12.84
C LEU A 233 23.85 -15.05 14.22
N ARG A 234 23.97 -14.27 15.30
CA ARG A 234 23.89 -14.79 16.67
C ARG A 234 22.52 -15.41 16.95
N ASP A 235 21.44 -14.78 16.51
CA ASP A 235 20.07 -15.31 16.62
C ASP A 235 19.90 -16.61 15.82
N LEU A 236 20.46 -16.68 14.61
CA LEU A 236 20.43 -17.90 13.79
C LEU A 236 21.19 -19.05 14.45
N VAL A 237 22.33 -18.78 15.10
CA VAL A 237 23.08 -19.78 15.86
C VAL A 237 22.30 -20.24 17.09
N TYR A 238 21.74 -19.31 17.86
CA TYR A 238 20.90 -19.63 19.02
C TYR A 238 19.72 -20.55 18.64
N ARG A 239 19.11 -20.29 17.48
CA ARG A 239 18.00 -21.09 16.92
C ARG A 239 18.45 -22.37 16.20
N LYS A 240 19.74 -22.69 16.19
CA LYS A 240 20.34 -23.87 15.51
C LYS A 240 20.07 -23.89 14.00
N TYR A 241 19.94 -22.71 13.39
CA TYR A 241 19.87 -22.56 11.93
C TYR A 241 21.25 -22.47 11.30
N LEU A 242 22.25 -22.02 12.07
CA LEU A 242 23.62 -21.84 11.66
C LEU A 242 24.55 -22.36 12.77
N LYS A 243 25.77 -22.76 12.45
CA LYS A 243 26.79 -23.15 13.42
C LYS A 243 27.80 -22.01 13.60
N LYS A 244 28.35 -21.90 14.81
CA LYS A 244 29.46 -21.01 15.16
C LYS A 244 30.71 -21.87 15.42
N HIS A 245 31.87 -21.41 14.95
CA HIS A 245 33.17 -21.89 15.38
C HIS A 245 34.02 -20.69 15.79
N GLU A 246 34.88 -20.86 16.79
CA GLU A 246 35.84 -19.86 17.21
C GLU A 246 37.22 -20.43 16.97
N THR A 247 38.02 -19.73 16.17
CA THR A 247 39.38 -20.15 15.83
C THR A 247 40.32 -19.96 17.01
N LEU A 248 41.52 -20.55 16.95
CA LEU A 248 42.55 -20.38 17.99
C LEU A 248 42.97 -18.91 18.19
N ASP A 249 42.83 -18.07 17.16
CA ASP A 249 43.11 -16.64 17.20
C ASP A 249 41.93 -15.79 17.71
N GLY A 250 40.85 -16.43 18.21
CA GLY A 250 39.65 -15.75 18.72
C GLY A 250 38.71 -15.22 17.65
N ILE A 251 38.97 -15.49 16.36
CA ILE A 251 38.08 -15.07 15.26
C ILE A 251 36.84 -15.96 15.26
N VAL A 252 35.67 -15.31 15.32
CA VAL A 252 34.36 -15.98 15.22
C VAL A 252 33.99 -16.18 13.76
N CYS A 253 33.72 -17.43 13.41
CA CYS A 253 33.27 -17.84 12.08
C CYS A 253 31.91 -18.55 12.15
N TYR A 254 31.13 -18.41 11.09
CA TYR A 254 29.85 -19.10 10.92
C TYR A 254 29.89 -20.06 9.73
N TYR A 255 29.22 -21.21 9.88
CA TYR A 255 29.20 -22.26 8.87
C TYR A 255 27.97 -23.17 9.02
N GLY A 256 27.76 -24.06 8.05
CA GLY A 256 26.80 -25.16 8.15
C GLY A 256 25.36 -24.69 8.35
N LEU A 257 24.87 -23.81 7.48
CA LEU A 257 23.46 -23.43 7.44
C LEU A 257 22.60 -24.69 7.28
N ASN A 258 21.57 -24.83 8.13
CA ASN A 258 20.75 -26.04 8.09
C ASN A 258 20.02 -26.19 6.75
N GLU A 259 19.78 -27.43 6.35
CA GLU A 259 19.29 -27.74 5.01
C GLU A 259 17.90 -27.14 4.72
N LYS A 260 17.02 -27.12 5.73
CA LYS A 260 15.67 -26.58 5.60
C LYS A 260 15.69 -25.06 5.32
N THR A 261 16.50 -24.32 6.06
CA THR A 261 16.68 -22.88 5.88
C THR A 261 17.40 -22.59 4.58
N GLN A 262 18.44 -23.36 4.23
CA GLN A 262 19.15 -23.21 2.96
C GLN A 262 18.21 -23.39 1.75
N ARG A 263 17.41 -24.46 1.72
CA ARG A 263 16.41 -24.68 0.65
C ARG A 263 15.39 -23.54 0.57
N TYR A 264 14.94 -23.06 1.73
CA TYR A 264 13.98 -21.94 1.80
C TYR A 264 14.56 -20.66 1.20
N LEU A 265 15.78 -20.28 1.61
CA LEU A 265 16.45 -19.07 1.12
C LEU A 265 16.79 -19.15 -0.38
N LYS A 266 17.26 -20.30 -0.87
CA LYS A 266 17.53 -20.53 -2.31
C LYS A 266 16.28 -20.30 -3.16
N LYS A 267 15.17 -20.95 -2.80
CA LYS A 267 13.88 -20.78 -3.50
C LYS A 267 13.44 -19.31 -3.53
N HIS A 268 13.76 -18.54 -2.50
CA HIS A 268 13.40 -17.13 -2.40
C HIS A 268 14.24 -16.21 -3.27
N LEU A 269 15.49 -16.57 -3.54
CA LEU A 269 16.35 -15.83 -4.49
C LEU A 269 15.98 -16.12 -5.94
N GLU A 270 15.69 -17.38 -6.28
CA GLU A 270 15.36 -17.80 -7.66
C GLU A 270 14.07 -17.16 -8.21
N HIS A 271 13.11 -16.82 -7.34
CA HIS A 271 11.87 -16.15 -7.74
C HIS A 271 12.02 -14.65 -8.01
N LYS A 272 13.21 -14.05 -7.80
CA LYS A 272 13.45 -12.61 -7.98
C LYS A 272 14.55 -12.28 -9.00
N THR A 273 15.26 -13.27 -9.53
CA THR A 273 16.11 -13.05 -10.71
C THR A 273 15.20 -13.00 -11.94
N PRO A 274 15.14 -11.88 -12.69
CA PRO A 274 14.51 -11.91 -14.00
C PRO A 274 15.23 -12.99 -14.81
N ARG A 275 14.48 -13.93 -15.37
CA ARG A 275 15.03 -14.78 -16.43
C ARG A 275 15.36 -13.85 -17.59
N HIS A 276 16.65 -13.55 -17.76
CA HIS A 276 17.17 -12.92 -18.97
C HIS A 276 16.98 -13.85 -20.16
#